data_AF-A0A2G5SUM3-F1
#
_entry.id   AF-A0A2G5SUM3-F1
#
_cell.length_a   1.000
_cell.length_b   1.000
_cell.length_c   1.000
_cell.angle_alpha   90.00
_cell.angle_beta   90.00
_cell.angle_gamma   90.00
#
_symmetry.space_group_name_H-M   'P 1'
#
loop_
_entity.id
_entity.type
_entity.pdbx_description
1 polymer ?
#
loop_
_entity_poly.entity_id
_entity_poly.type
_entity_poly.pdbx_seq_one_letter_code
_entity_poly.pdbx_strand_id
1 'polypeptide(L)'
;MTRKKVNYKKGENRLAKLQQENARMRDQAESISMSILCQAVGAQMKYKEAQNDYNLFRSGQKSKNIYLRYVQLNRFLEEKSFFAEEAMHILRIGPQHTKMSDEKRKSEIQNVARQWKPEKDDEPECIFLISEHQLKSALIDLNIYFSTITLVEDIDYRVMFNEHMSCFEKPIHYVDLKKRKIFTCGQASYAIFVACCCGTNWNENVCSEHPDCKNDYQKLVIQYLQKYNGDVPRVMFPFAMVQTEIEQLQRHCYFLAMKTANEKRAYAERDYLFTDMKHDDKIGISSYKSLAEFYDLQYIQLDGGRVDAWIVRLLLMAGWTKQFFAREEPSGQSLLVSVMHLLMEFIPYACQDVALDLIVCMSFILKYFINEIERKGWFSFCTFAFKFDLNFPDSCVRYQNYVNY
;
A
#
# COMPACT_ATOMS: atom_id res chain seq x y z
N MET A 1 -21.35 -54.17 -38.26
CA MET A 1 -20.67 -53.19 -37.38
C MET A 1 -20.09 -52.06 -38.22
N THR A 2 -20.73 -50.90 -38.23
CA THR A 2 -20.35 -49.72 -39.03
C THR A 2 -19.28 -48.92 -38.30
N ARG A 3 -18.03 -48.95 -38.80
CA ARG A 3 -16.93 -48.13 -38.27
C ARG A 3 -17.17 -46.65 -38.59
N LYS A 4 -17.47 -45.84 -37.57
CA LYS A 4 -17.51 -44.37 -37.67
C LYS A 4 -16.12 -43.87 -38.07
N LYS A 5 -16.01 -43.25 -39.26
CA LYS A 5 -14.81 -42.51 -39.68
C LYS A 5 -14.66 -41.28 -38.77
N VAL A 6 -13.66 -41.31 -37.89
CA VAL A 6 -13.26 -40.15 -37.08
C VAL A 6 -12.70 -39.10 -38.03
N ASN A 7 -13.22 -37.87 -37.96
CA ASN A 7 -12.86 -36.78 -38.85
C ASN A 7 -11.62 -36.03 -38.30
N TYR A 8 -10.43 -36.54 -38.64
CA TYR A 8 -9.13 -36.05 -38.19
C TYR A 8 -8.87 -34.56 -38.50
N LYS A 9 -9.42 -34.04 -39.61
CA LYS A 9 -9.27 -32.62 -40.02
C LYS A 9 -9.82 -31.63 -38.98
N LYS A 10 -10.85 -32.01 -38.22
CA LYS A 10 -11.43 -31.14 -37.19
C LYS A 10 -10.54 -31.06 -35.94
N GLY A 11 -9.75 -32.10 -35.66
CA GLY A 11 -8.77 -32.14 -34.57
C GLY A 11 -7.53 -31.31 -34.87
N GLU A 12 -7.01 -31.40 -36.10
CA GLU A 12 -5.83 -30.64 -36.55
C GLU A 12 -6.08 -29.14 -36.54
N ASN A 13 -7.23 -28.67 -37.04
CA ASN A 13 -7.60 -27.25 -36.97
C ASN A 13 -7.75 -26.73 -35.54
N ARG A 14 -8.18 -27.58 -34.60
CA ARG A 14 -8.30 -27.20 -33.20
C ARG A 14 -6.94 -27.12 -32.52
N LEU A 15 -6.02 -28.04 -32.84
CA LEU A 15 -4.65 -28.05 -32.33
C LEU A 15 -3.85 -26.84 -32.85
N ALA A 16 -3.96 -26.53 -34.15
CA ALA A 16 -3.31 -25.37 -34.74
C ALA A 16 -3.80 -24.05 -34.10
N LYS A 17 -5.11 -23.94 -33.84
CA LYS A 17 -5.70 -22.77 -33.17
C LYS A 17 -5.19 -22.61 -31.73
N LEU A 18 -5.08 -23.71 -30.99
CA LEU A 18 -4.53 -23.72 -29.62
C LEU A 18 -3.03 -23.38 -29.61
N GLN A 19 -2.25 -23.86 -30.59
CA GLN A 19 -0.84 -23.52 -30.72
C GLN A 19 -0.65 -22.03 -31.03
N GLN A 20 -1.48 -21.46 -31.89
CA GLN A 20 -1.46 -20.03 -32.21
C GLN A 20 -1.85 -19.17 -31.00
N GLU A 21 -2.85 -19.60 -30.22
CA GLU A 21 -3.28 -18.93 -28.99
C GLU A 21 -2.20 -19.01 -27.90
N ASN A 22 -1.54 -20.17 -27.75
CA ASN A 22 -0.38 -20.33 -26.87
C ASN A 22 0.81 -19.46 -27.28
N ALA A 23 1.08 -19.32 -28.58
CA ALA A 23 2.12 -18.42 -29.08
C ALA A 23 1.79 -16.96 -28.72
N ARG A 24 0.56 -16.53 -28.98
CA ARG A 24 0.09 -15.18 -28.62
C ARG A 24 0.18 -14.90 -27.12
N MET A 25 -0.18 -15.87 -26.27
CA MET A 25 -0.06 -15.73 -24.81
C MET A 25 1.41 -15.65 -24.36
N ARG A 26 2.33 -16.37 -25.02
CA ARG A 26 3.77 -16.25 -24.75
C ARG A 26 4.29 -14.87 -25.12
N ASP A 27 3.95 -14.38 -26.31
CA ASP A 27 4.35 -13.05 -26.77
C ASP A 27 3.82 -11.95 -25.83
N GLN A 28 2.59 -12.11 -25.33
CA GLN A 28 2.00 -11.19 -24.36
C GLN A 28 2.72 -11.26 -23.00
N ALA A 29 3.07 -12.45 -22.52
CA ALA A 29 3.78 -12.62 -21.27
C ALA A 29 5.23 -12.13 -21.33
N GLU A 30 5.90 -12.31 -22.48
CA GLU A 30 7.20 -11.70 -22.77
C GLU A 30 7.08 -10.18 -22.81
N SER A 31 6.03 -9.63 -23.44
CA SER A 31 5.78 -8.19 -23.44
C SER A 31 5.51 -7.63 -22.03
N ILE A 32 4.78 -8.36 -21.18
CA ILE A 32 4.53 -7.96 -19.78
C ILE A 32 5.83 -8.04 -18.97
N SER A 33 6.58 -9.15 -19.07
CA SER A 33 7.89 -9.30 -18.43
C SER A 33 8.85 -8.21 -18.88
N MET A 34 8.85 -7.84 -20.16
CA MET A 34 9.64 -6.75 -20.71
C MET A 34 9.20 -5.38 -20.21
N SER A 35 7.89 -5.14 -20.05
CA SER A 35 7.39 -3.91 -19.44
C SER A 35 7.88 -3.78 -18.00
N ILE A 36 7.73 -4.86 -17.22
CA ILE A 36 8.18 -4.93 -15.82
C ILE A 36 9.70 -4.75 -15.73
N LEU A 37 10.48 -5.39 -16.61
CA LEU A 37 11.93 -5.26 -16.66
C LEU A 37 12.37 -3.85 -17.09
N CYS A 38 11.71 -3.24 -18.07
CA CYS A 38 12.00 -1.87 -18.50
C CYS A 38 11.68 -0.86 -17.39
N GLN A 39 10.60 -1.09 -16.64
CA GLN A 39 10.28 -0.31 -15.42
C GLN A 39 11.35 -0.57 -14.34
N ALA A 40 11.81 -1.82 -14.15
CA ALA A 40 12.85 -2.24 -13.20
C ALA A 40 14.21 -1.60 -13.43
N VAL A 41 14.66 -1.65 -14.67
CA VAL A 41 15.93 -1.09 -15.12
C VAL A 41 15.89 0.44 -15.11
N GLY A 42 14.72 1.05 -15.36
CA GLY A 42 14.55 2.50 -15.41
C GLY A 42 14.75 3.21 -14.08
N ALA A 43 14.51 2.54 -12.94
CA ALA A 43 14.52 3.21 -11.66
C ALA A 43 15.63 2.81 -10.69
N GLN A 44 16.23 1.59 -10.73
CA GLN A 44 16.73 1.11 -9.43
C GLN A 44 17.84 0.09 -9.21
N MET A 45 18.89 0.02 -10.03
CA MET A 45 20.12 -0.58 -9.51
C MET A 45 21.34 0.25 -9.80
N LYS A 46 22.35 0.10 -8.92
CA LYS A 46 23.75 0.35 -9.23
C LYS A 46 23.97 -0.07 -10.67
N TYR A 47 24.16 0.91 -11.54
CA TYR A 47 24.07 0.81 -13.00
C TYR A 47 24.67 -0.50 -13.55
N LYS A 48 25.74 -1.03 -12.94
CA LYS A 48 26.41 -2.28 -13.33
C LYS A 48 25.61 -3.59 -13.17
N GLU A 49 24.78 -3.77 -12.14
CA GLU A 49 24.07 -5.05 -11.93
C GLU A 49 22.84 -5.18 -12.84
N ALA A 50 22.00 -4.14 -12.91
CA ALA A 50 20.90 -4.11 -13.88
C ALA A 50 21.39 -4.04 -15.33
N GLN A 51 22.52 -3.38 -15.60
CA GLN A 51 23.12 -3.42 -16.94
C GLN A 51 23.69 -4.80 -17.25
N ASN A 52 24.21 -5.54 -16.27
CA ASN A 52 24.62 -6.92 -16.48
C ASN A 52 23.43 -7.83 -16.80
N ASP A 53 22.31 -7.73 -16.06
CA ASP A 53 21.10 -8.50 -16.35
C ASP A 53 20.46 -8.10 -17.69
N TYR A 54 20.42 -6.79 -18.00
CA TYR A 54 19.98 -6.28 -19.29
C TYR A 54 20.92 -6.71 -20.44
N ASN A 55 22.25 -6.74 -20.23
CA ASN A 55 23.23 -7.18 -21.22
C ASN A 55 23.22 -8.72 -21.41
N LEU A 56 22.99 -9.49 -20.34
CA LEU A 56 22.74 -10.94 -20.39
C LEU A 56 21.49 -11.23 -21.24
N PHE A 57 20.43 -10.45 -21.05
CA PHE A 57 19.23 -10.50 -21.87
C PHE A 57 19.50 -10.09 -23.34
N ARG A 58 20.20 -8.96 -23.58
CA ARG A 58 20.51 -8.44 -24.94
C ARG A 58 21.47 -9.32 -25.75
N SER A 59 22.33 -10.08 -25.07
CA SER A 59 23.31 -10.97 -25.69
C SER A 59 22.74 -12.34 -26.08
N GLY A 60 21.45 -12.60 -25.82
CA GLY A 60 20.80 -13.86 -26.15
C GLY A 60 21.24 -15.03 -25.27
N GLN A 61 22.03 -14.79 -24.21
CA GLN A 61 22.22 -15.73 -23.12
C GLN A 61 20.92 -15.77 -22.31
N LYS A 62 19.99 -16.62 -22.76
CA LYS A 62 18.68 -16.88 -22.13
C LYS A 62 18.84 -17.24 -20.65
N SER A 63 18.82 -16.26 -19.75
CA SER A 63 18.30 -16.50 -18.40
C SER A 63 16.81 -16.74 -18.57
N LYS A 64 16.40 -18.02 -18.54
CA LYS A 64 15.00 -18.47 -18.67
C LYS A 64 14.16 -18.11 -17.43
N ASN A 65 14.25 -16.88 -16.95
CA ASN A 65 13.60 -16.47 -15.71
C ASN A 65 12.38 -15.61 -16.04
N ILE A 66 11.22 -16.07 -15.59
CA ILE A 66 9.97 -15.33 -15.64
C ILE A 66 10.04 -14.29 -14.52
N TYR A 67 9.81 -13.01 -14.83
CA TYR A 67 9.83 -11.97 -13.79
C TYR A 67 8.43 -11.80 -13.21
N LEU A 68 8.35 -11.74 -11.88
CA LEU A 68 7.12 -11.42 -11.16
C LEU A 68 7.41 -10.26 -10.21
N ARG A 69 6.69 -9.16 -10.38
CA ARG A 69 6.81 -8.07 -9.41
C ARG A 69 6.03 -8.36 -8.13
N TYR A 70 6.56 -7.90 -7.00
CA TYR A 70 5.88 -7.96 -5.72
C TYR A 70 5.71 -6.58 -5.12
N VAL A 71 4.64 -6.43 -4.35
CA VAL A 71 4.33 -5.27 -3.53
C VAL A 71 4.54 -5.64 -2.07
N GLN A 72 5.24 -4.78 -1.32
CA GLN A 72 5.26 -4.84 0.14
C GLN A 72 4.13 -3.95 0.67
N LEU A 73 3.08 -4.59 1.20
CA LEU A 73 1.96 -3.87 1.79
C LEU A 73 2.30 -3.22 3.13
N ASN A 74 3.33 -3.73 3.79
CA ASN A 74 3.90 -3.19 5.00
C ASN A 74 5.41 -3.40 4.93
N ARG A 75 6.17 -2.30 4.86
CA ARG A 75 7.64 -2.35 4.72
C ARG A 75 8.38 -2.91 5.94
N PHE A 76 7.72 -3.00 7.09
CA PHE A 76 8.28 -3.60 8.31
C PHE A 76 8.05 -5.12 8.35
N LEU A 77 7.21 -5.63 7.46
CA LEU A 77 7.00 -7.06 7.27
C LEU A 77 7.73 -7.51 6.01
N GLU A 78 8.43 -8.64 6.09
CA GLU A 78 9.07 -9.25 4.91
C GLU A 78 8.05 -9.93 3.97
N GLU A 79 6.76 -9.66 4.15
CA GLU A 79 5.70 -10.33 3.42
C GLU A 79 5.49 -9.72 2.03
N LYS A 80 5.67 -10.57 1.01
CA LYS A 80 5.46 -10.22 -0.39
C LYS A 80 4.03 -10.50 -0.82
N SER A 81 3.42 -9.51 -1.46
CA SER A 81 2.13 -9.63 -2.12
C SER A 81 2.28 -9.50 -3.63
N PHE A 82 1.47 -10.22 -4.39
CA PHE A 82 1.58 -10.28 -5.85
C PHE A 82 0.25 -9.95 -6.50
N PHE A 83 0.25 -9.21 -7.60
CA PHE A 83 -0.96 -9.01 -8.39
C PHE A 83 -1.53 -10.35 -8.84
N ALA A 84 -2.78 -10.64 -8.47
CA ALA A 84 -3.41 -11.92 -8.79
C ALA A 84 -3.45 -12.18 -10.30
N GLU A 85 -3.69 -11.13 -11.11
CA GLU A 85 -3.71 -11.21 -12.57
C GLU A 85 -2.33 -11.56 -13.17
N GLU A 86 -1.25 -11.03 -12.60
CA GLU A 86 0.13 -11.29 -13.04
C GLU A 86 0.57 -12.69 -12.66
N ALA A 87 0.33 -13.07 -11.40
CA ALA A 87 0.56 -14.42 -10.92
C ALA A 87 -0.19 -15.44 -11.79
N MET A 88 -1.45 -15.16 -12.13
CA MET A 88 -2.26 -16.02 -13.00
C MET A 88 -1.66 -16.16 -14.41
N HIS A 89 -1.04 -15.10 -14.94
CA HIS A 89 -0.29 -15.19 -16.20
C HIS A 89 0.87 -16.18 -16.07
N ILE A 90 1.64 -16.10 -14.98
CA ILE A 90 2.76 -17.02 -14.73
C ILE A 90 2.30 -18.46 -14.62
N LEU A 91 1.19 -18.73 -13.92
CA LEU A 91 0.64 -20.09 -13.83
C LEU A 91 0.32 -20.69 -15.22
N ARG A 92 -0.10 -19.86 -16.17
CA ARG A 92 -0.43 -20.28 -17.55
C ARG A 92 0.80 -20.55 -18.40
N ILE A 93 1.89 -19.80 -18.20
CA ILE A 93 3.09 -19.88 -19.05
C ILE A 93 4.27 -20.61 -18.42
N GLY A 94 4.23 -20.84 -17.10
CA GLY A 94 5.34 -21.38 -16.32
C GLY A 94 5.80 -22.76 -16.80
N PRO A 95 7.12 -23.02 -16.80
CA PRO A 95 7.70 -24.31 -17.18
C PRO A 95 7.39 -25.37 -16.13
N GLN A 96 6.90 -26.54 -16.57
CA GLN A 96 6.49 -27.61 -15.67
C GLN A 96 7.62 -28.62 -15.39
N HIS A 97 7.70 -29.11 -14.14
CA HIS A 97 8.59 -30.18 -13.69
C HIS A 97 8.30 -31.52 -14.37
N THR A 98 7.03 -31.86 -14.50
CA THR A 98 6.55 -33.11 -15.08
C THR A 98 5.42 -32.81 -16.04
N LYS A 99 5.29 -33.63 -17.09
CA LYS A 99 4.18 -33.49 -18.05
C LYS A 99 2.86 -33.72 -17.33
N MET A 100 2.16 -32.63 -17.05
CA MET A 100 0.75 -32.65 -16.70
C MET A 100 -0.07 -32.75 -17.98
N SER A 101 -1.22 -33.43 -17.96
CA SER A 101 -2.14 -33.34 -19.09
C SER A 101 -2.67 -31.91 -19.21
N ASP A 102 -2.88 -31.44 -20.44
CA ASP A 102 -3.41 -30.10 -20.69
C ASP A 102 -4.77 -29.90 -20.01
N GLU A 103 -5.58 -30.95 -19.93
CA GLU A 103 -6.89 -30.95 -19.29
C GLU A 103 -6.79 -30.75 -17.78
N LYS A 104 -5.89 -31.49 -17.11
CA LYS A 104 -5.63 -31.33 -15.67
C LYS A 104 -5.08 -29.92 -15.40
N ARG A 105 -4.09 -29.47 -16.17
CA ARG A 105 -3.51 -28.13 -16.03
C ARG A 105 -4.58 -27.05 -16.14
N LYS A 106 -5.45 -27.15 -17.16
CA LYS A 106 -6.54 -26.19 -17.37
C LYS A 106 -7.53 -26.21 -16.20
N SER A 107 -7.86 -27.38 -15.66
CA SER A 107 -8.73 -27.52 -14.50
C SER A 107 -8.13 -26.86 -13.25
N GLU A 108 -6.85 -27.11 -12.96
CA GLU A 108 -6.20 -26.51 -11.79
C GLU A 108 -6.08 -24.99 -11.91
N ILE A 109 -5.70 -24.47 -13.09
CA ILE A 109 -5.70 -23.02 -13.34
C ILE A 109 -7.09 -22.42 -13.12
N GLN A 110 -8.16 -23.11 -13.52
CA GLN A 110 -9.52 -22.65 -13.28
C GLN A 110 -9.90 -22.68 -11.79
N ASN A 111 -9.44 -23.68 -11.04
CA ASN A 111 -9.66 -23.76 -9.59
C ASN A 111 -8.96 -22.59 -8.87
N VAL A 112 -7.68 -22.36 -9.17
CA VAL A 112 -6.92 -21.23 -8.62
C VAL A 112 -7.57 -19.90 -9.01
N ALA A 113 -8.00 -19.74 -10.26
CA ALA A 113 -8.67 -18.53 -10.73
C ALA A 113 -10.03 -18.28 -10.06
N ARG A 114 -10.69 -19.31 -9.48
CA ARG A 114 -11.89 -19.13 -8.66
C ARG A 114 -11.55 -18.71 -7.23
N GLN A 115 -10.45 -19.22 -6.69
CA GLN A 115 -9.97 -18.88 -5.34
C GLN A 115 -9.40 -17.47 -5.24
N TRP A 116 -8.81 -16.97 -6.33
CA TRP A 116 -8.20 -15.63 -6.37
C TRP A 116 -9.15 -14.54 -6.88
N LYS A 117 -10.46 -14.81 -6.85
CA LYS A 117 -11.51 -13.81 -7.13
C LYS A 117 -12.07 -13.27 -5.81
N PRO A 118 -12.58 -12.04 -5.81
CA PRO A 118 -13.36 -11.56 -4.69
C PRO A 118 -14.58 -12.44 -4.44
N GLU A 119 -14.96 -12.57 -3.16
CA GLU A 119 -16.22 -13.18 -2.75
C GLU A 119 -17.43 -12.30 -3.10
N LYS A 120 -17.23 -10.99 -3.28
CA LYS A 120 -18.26 -10.03 -3.68
C LYS A 120 -18.03 -9.55 -5.11
N ASP A 121 -18.96 -9.87 -6.01
CA ASP A 121 -19.00 -9.37 -7.38
C ASP A 121 -19.35 -7.85 -7.45
N ASP A 122 -19.65 -7.20 -6.32
CA ASP A 122 -20.17 -5.82 -6.25
C ASP A 122 -19.11 -4.72 -6.36
N GLU A 123 -17.82 -5.04 -6.33
CA GLU A 123 -16.72 -4.06 -6.50
C GLU A 123 -15.83 -4.41 -7.72
N PRO A 124 -16.37 -4.33 -8.95
CA PRO A 124 -15.72 -4.82 -10.16
C PRO A 124 -14.42 -4.07 -10.55
N GLU A 125 -14.07 -3.00 -9.84
CA GLU A 125 -12.90 -2.17 -10.15
C GLU A 125 -11.70 -2.38 -9.24
N CYS A 126 -11.86 -3.08 -8.12
CA CYS A 126 -10.79 -3.34 -7.14
C CYS A 126 -9.77 -4.37 -7.68
N ILE A 127 -8.52 -4.23 -7.25
CA ILE A 127 -7.39 -5.03 -7.69
C ILE A 127 -6.96 -5.94 -6.53
N PHE A 128 -6.88 -7.24 -6.79
CA PHE A 128 -6.56 -8.24 -5.78
C PHE A 128 -5.10 -8.63 -5.83
N LEU A 129 -4.52 -8.77 -4.64
CA LEU A 129 -3.21 -9.36 -4.46
C LEU A 129 -3.34 -10.71 -3.76
N ILE A 130 -2.35 -11.55 -3.99
CA ILE A 130 -2.19 -12.84 -3.32
C ILE A 130 -0.92 -12.82 -2.47
N SER A 131 -0.91 -13.61 -1.40
CA SER A 131 0.29 -13.79 -0.60
C SER A 131 1.32 -14.67 -1.31
N GLU A 132 2.57 -14.59 -0.87
CA GLU A 132 3.62 -15.51 -1.30
C GLU A 132 3.26 -16.98 -1.04
N HIS A 133 2.57 -17.25 0.07
CA HIS A 133 2.07 -18.59 0.38
C HIS A 133 1.06 -19.10 -0.66
N GLN A 134 0.07 -18.28 -1.01
CA GLN A 134 -0.92 -18.62 -2.04
C GLN A 134 -0.26 -18.86 -3.41
N LEU A 135 0.71 -18.02 -3.78
CA LEU A 135 1.48 -18.20 -5.01
C LEU A 135 2.26 -19.53 -5.01
N LYS A 136 3.01 -19.80 -3.94
CA LYS A 136 3.81 -21.03 -3.81
C LYS A 136 2.94 -22.29 -3.86
N SER A 137 1.80 -22.28 -3.17
CA SER A 137 0.83 -23.39 -3.23
C SER A 137 0.37 -23.66 -4.66
N ALA A 138 -0.06 -22.63 -5.38
CA ALA A 138 -0.54 -22.78 -6.75
C ALA A 138 0.56 -23.26 -7.73
N LEU A 139 1.80 -22.84 -7.52
CA LEU A 139 2.95 -23.31 -8.31
C LEU A 139 3.24 -24.79 -8.07
N ILE A 140 3.15 -25.26 -6.82
CA ILE A 140 3.29 -26.68 -6.46
C ILE A 140 2.19 -27.50 -7.15
N ASP A 141 0.93 -27.07 -7.04
CA ASP A 141 -0.22 -27.78 -7.64
C ASP A 141 -0.09 -27.90 -9.17
N LEU A 142 0.54 -26.91 -9.80
CA LEU A 142 0.77 -26.85 -11.25
C LEU A 142 2.10 -27.46 -11.69
N ASN A 143 2.89 -28.02 -10.76
CA ASN A 143 4.24 -28.53 -10.99
C ASN A 143 5.14 -27.47 -11.66
N ILE A 144 5.15 -26.22 -11.22
CA ILE A 144 5.99 -25.13 -11.76
C ILE A 144 7.16 -24.84 -10.81
N TYR A 145 8.37 -24.75 -11.33
CA TYR A 145 9.56 -24.42 -10.54
C TYR A 145 9.51 -22.97 -10.05
N PHE A 146 9.43 -22.75 -8.73
CA PHE A 146 9.58 -21.40 -8.17
C PHE A 146 10.93 -20.77 -8.53
N SER A 147 11.99 -21.57 -8.65
CA SER A 147 13.33 -21.11 -9.07
C SER A 147 13.40 -20.58 -10.51
N THR A 148 12.36 -20.81 -11.33
CA THR A 148 12.26 -20.21 -12.68
C THR A 148 11.60 -18.84 -12.65
N ILE A 149 11.18 -18.37 -11.47
CA ILE A 149 10.58 -17.07 -11.27
C ILE A 149 11.59 -16.19 -10.53
N THR A 150 11.93 -15.04 -11.11
CA THR A 150 12.69 -14.00 -10.44
C THR A 150 11.72 -12.98 -9.87
N LEU A 151 11.70 -12.86 -8.55
CA LEU A 151 10.89 -11.87 -7.85
C LEU A 151 11.58 -10.51 -7.90
N VAL A 152 10.85 -9.47 -8.30
CA VAL A 152 11.36 -8.09 -8.38
C VAL A 152 10.45 -7.18 -7.55
N GLU A 153 11.01 -6.24 -6.82
CA GLU A 153 10.20 -5.26 -6.11
C GLU A 153 9.47 -4.35 -7.10
N ASP A 154 8.24 -3.94 -6.78
CA ASP A 154 7.53 -2.95 -7.58
C ASP A 154 8.30 -1.62 -7.59
N ILE A 155 8.56 -1.13 -8.79
CA ILE A 155 9.37 0.07 -9.00
C ILE A 155 8.59 1.35 -8.76
N ASP A 156 7.32 1.34 -9.16
CA ASP A 156 6.46 2.50 -9.01
C ASP A 156 6.40 2.85 -7.53
N TYR A 157 6.34 1.85 -6.64
CA TYR A 157 6.49 2.06 -5.19
C TYR A 157 7.71 2.89 -4.82
N ARG A 158 8.92 2.49 -5.23
CA ARG A 158 10.13 3.16 -4.76
C ARG A 158 10.33 4.54 -5.40
N VAL A 159 9.87 4.75 -6.63
CA VAL A 159 9.84 6.08 -7.26
C VAL A 159 8.85 6.97 -6.49
N MET A 160 7.64 6.48 -6.28
CA MET A 160 6.59 7.22 -5.59
C MET A 160 6.91 7.47 -4.12
N PHE A 161 7.64 6.57 -3.46
CA PHE A 161 8.12 6.77 -2.10
C PHE A 161 9.07 7.99 -2.04
N ASN A 162 10.00 8.13 -2.98
CA ASN A 162 10.91 9.29 -3.00
C ASN A 162 10.16 10.60 -3.29
N GLU A 163 9.19 10.57 -4.20
CA GLU A 163 8.31 11.73 -4.45
C GLU A 163 7.50 12.09 -3.21
N HIS A 164 6.93 11.08 -2.55
CA HIS A 164 6.20 11.24 -1.31
C HIS A 164 7.08 11.86 -0.23
N MET A 165 8.29 11.33 0.01
CA MET A 165 9.21 11.88 1.00
C MET A 165 9.54 13.35 0.73
N SER A 166 9.59 13.75 -0.54
CA SER A 166 9.92 15.12 -0.92
C SER A 166 8.84 16.13 -0.50
N CYS A 167 7.55 15.80 -0.54
CA CYS A 167 6.47 16.77 -0.31
C CYS A 167 5.41 16.35 0.73
N PHE A 168 5.32 15.06 1.08
CA PHE A 168 4.29 14.43 1.92
C PHE A 168 2.83 14.64 1.46
N GLU A 169 2.59 15.43 0.41
CA GLU A 169 1.27 15.71 -0.13
C GLU A 169 0.77 14.56 -1.04
N LYS A 170 1.70 13.93 -1.77
CA LYS A 170 1.37 12.93 -2.80
C LYS A 170 1.35 11.54 -2.19
N PRO A 171 0.20 10.85 -2.11
CA PRO A 171 0.14 9.46 -1.64
C PRO A 171 0.91 8.54 -2.58
N ILE A 172 1.47 7.46 -2.03
CA ILE A 172 2.19 6.44 -2.79
C ILE A 172 1.17 5.61 -3.56
N HIS A 173 1.30 5.55 -4.88
CA HIS A 173 0.47 4.71 -5.74
C HIS A 173 1.30 3.67 -6.49
N TYR A 174 0.59 2.65 -6.95
CA TYR A 174 1.10 1.61 -7.83
C TYR A 174 0.41 1.72 -9.19
N VAL A 175 0.89 0.98 -10.18
CA VAL A 175 0.28 0.89 -11.49
C VAL A 175 -0.14 -0.55 -11.77
N ASP A 176 -1.41 -0.78 -12.11
CA ASP A 176 -1.90 -2.12 -12.48
C ASP A 176 -1.50 -2.53 -13.92
N LEU A 177 -1.84 -3.75 -14.32
CA LEU A 177 -1.60 -4.25 -15.69
C LEU A 177 -2.27 -3.42 -16.79
N LYS A 178 -3.34 -2.69 -16.44
CA LYS A 178 -4.08 -1.80 -17.35
C LYS A 178 -3.54 -0.36 -17.30
N LYS A 179 -2.40 -0.14 -16.65
CA LYS A 179 -1.75 1.16 -16.47
C LYS A 179 -2.57 2.16 -15.65
N ARG A 180 -3.48 1.67 -14.81
CA ARG A 180 -4.29 2.49 -13.90
C ARG A 180 -3.53 2.70 -12.60
N LYS A 181 -3.56 3.93 -12.09
CA LYS A 181 -3.06 4.23 -10.74
C LYS A 181 -3.96 3.60 -9.70
N ILE A 182 -3.36 2.94 -8.73
CA ILE A 182 -4.07 2.22 -7.67
C ILE A 182 -3.40 2.46 -6.31
N PHE A 183 -4.20 2.39 -5.25
CA PHE A 183 -3.78 2.59 -3.88
C PHE A 183 -3.98 1.33 -3.06
N THR A 184 -3.09 1.08 -2.09
CA THR A 184 -3.43 0.19 -0.98
C THR A 184 -4.49 0.83 -0.09
N CYS A 185 -5.16 0.03 0.74
CA CYS A 185 -6.07 0.51 1.79
C CYS A 185 -5.49 1.68 2.60
N GLY A 186 -4.25 1.53 3.06
CA GLY A 186 -3.55 2.56 3.82
C GLY A 186 -3.33 3.84 3.02
N GLN A 187 -2.83 3.73 1.79
CA GLN A 187 -2.57 4.91 0.93
C GLN A 187 -3.86 5.62 0.49
N ALA A 188 -4.97 4.89 0.30
CA ALA A 188 -6.28 5.48 0.04
C ALA A 188 -6.79 6.27 1.26
N SER A 189 -6.69 5.67 2.46
CA SER A 189 -7.04 6.34 3.72
C SER A 189 -6.22 7.60 3.94
N TYR A 190 -4.93 7.54 3.63
CA TYR A 190 -4.02 8.68 3.74
C TYR A 190 -4.30 9.77 2.74
N ALA A 191 -4.61 9.43 1.48
CA ALA A 191 -5.02 10.41 0.48
C ALA A 191 -6.22 11.23 0.96
N ILE A 192 -7.23 10.56 1.50
CA ILE A 192 -8.42 11.22 2.08
C ILE A 192 -8.02 12.05 3.29
N PHE A 193 -7.23 11.49 4.21
CA PHE A 193 -6.82 12.18 5.43
C PHE A 193 -6.03 13.46 5.15
N VAL A 194 -5.02 13.42 4.27
CA VAL A 194 -4.24 14.60 3.92
C VAL A 194 -5.10 15.65 3.23
N ALA A 195 -5.94 15.24 2.26
CA ALA A 195 -6.74 16.17 1.47
C ALA A 195 -7.93 16.79 2.22
N CYS A 196 -8.44 16.10 3.25
CA CYS A 196 -9.68 16.46 3.93
C CYS A 196 -9.50 16.81 5.42
N CYS A 197 -8.38 16.41 6.05
CA CYS A 197 -8.15 16.59 7.48
C CYS A 197 -6.96 17.45 7.86
N CYS A 198 -5.86 17.40 7.11
CA CYS A 198 -4.71 18.25 7.37
C CYS A 198 -5.00 19.72 6.99
N GLY A 199 -4.28 20.65 7.61
CA GLY A 199 -4.49 22.09 7.38
C GLY A 199 -5.75 22.65 8.06
N THR A 200 -6.28 21.96 9.06
CA THR A 200 -7.53 22.30 9.76
C THR A 200 -7.31 22.35 11.27
N ASN A 201 -7.87 23.36 11.93
CA ASN A 201 -8.04 23.32 13.39
C ASN A 201 -9.38 22.65 13.72
N TRP A 202 -9.35 21.38 14.11
CA TRP A 202 -10.56 20.61 14.41
C TRP A 202 -11.21 20.96 15.76
N ASN A 203 -10.63 21.87 16.54
CA ASN A 203 -11.25 22.39 17.76
C ASN A 203 -12.26 23.51 17.48
N GLU A 204 -12.21 24.15 16.31
CA GLU A 204 -13.10 25.26 15.93
C GLU A 204 -14.24 24.79 15.01
N ASN A 205 -15.49 25.24 15.22
CA ASN A 205 -16.53 25.15 14.19
C ASN A 205 -16.57 26.47 13.41
N VAL A 206 -16.00 26.48 12.21
CA VAL A 206 -15.88 27.67 11.36
C VAL A 206 -17.11 27.93 10.48
N CYS A 207 -18.05 26.99 10.42
CA CYS A 207 -19.27 27.15 9.66
C CYS A 207 -20.31 27.95 10.46
N SER A 208 -20.70 29.12 9.96
CA SER A 208 -21.74 29.96 10.57
C SER A 208 -23.16 29.56 10.16
N GLU A 209 -23.32 28.76 9.11
CA GLU A 209 -24.63 28.40 8.56
C GLU A 209 -25.27 27.23 9.29
N HIS A 210 -24.47 26.26 9.75
CA HIS A 210 -24.96 25.01 10.32
C HIS A 210 -24.33 24.74 11.71
N PRO A 211 -25.13 24.64 12.79
CA PRO A 211 -24.62 24.54 14.17
C PRO A 211 -23.68 23.36 14.45
N ASP A 212 -23.84 22.21 13.78
CA ASP A 212 -23.03 20.99 13.98
C ASP A 212 -22.22 20.57 12.75
N CYS A 213 -22.01 21.49 11.80
CA CYS A 213 -21.42 21.19 10.49
C CYS A 213 -20.07 20.46 10.58
N LYS A 214 -19.25 20.80 11.58
CA LYS A 214 -17.95 20.17 11.82
C LYS A 214 -18.09 18.69 12.13
N ASN A 215 -18.94 18.34 13.08
CA ASN A 215 -19.06 16.96 13.54
C ASN A 215 -19.75 16.11 12.47
N ASP A 216 -20.70 16.68 11.73
CA ASP A 216 -21.30 16.01 10.56
C ASP A 216 -20.26 15.74 9.48
N TYR A 217 -19.39 16.71 9.18
CA TYR A 217 -18.30 16.52 8.23
C TYR A 217 -17.29 15.47 8.71
N GLN A 218 -16.88 15.53 9.97
CA GLN A 218 -15.95 14.58 10.59
C GLN A 218 -16.49 13.15 10.51
N LYS A 219 -17.77 12.93 10.85
CA LYS A 219 -18.44 11.62 10.71
C LYS A 219 -18.45 11.15 9.26
N LEU A 220 -18.72 12.06 8.31
CA LEU A 220 -18.72 11.72 6.89
C LEU A 220 -17.32 11.29 6.44
N VAL A 221 -16.27 12.04 6.77
CA VAL A 221 -14.88 11.66 6.47
C VAL A 221 -14.55 10.28 7.08
N ILE A 222 -14.94 10.03 8.33
CA ILE A 222 -14.74 8.74 8.99
C ILE A 222 -15.43 7.61 8.24
N GLN A 223 -16.67 7.80 7.76
CA GLN A 223 -17.37 6.80 6.95
C GLN A 223 -16.60 6.45 5.67
N TYR A 224 -15.98 7.45 5.02
CA TYR A 224 -15.12 7.20 3.86
C TYR A 224 -13.84 6.44 4.24
N LEU A 225 -13.17 6.84 5.32
CA LEU A 225 -11.98 6.14 5.82
C LEU A 225 -12.29 4.68 6.21
N GLN A 226 -13.48 4.40 6.75
CA GLN A 226 -13.92 3.04 7.11
C GLN A 226 -14.01 2.09 5.92
N LYS A 227 -14.29 2.58 4.70
CA LYS A 227 -14.29 1.76 3.47
C LYS A 227 -12.94 1.11 3.22
N TYR A 228 -11.87 1.81 3.60
CA TYR A 228 -10.49 1.38 3.41
C TYR A 228 -9.89 0.75 4.68
N ASN A 229 -10.65 0.67 5.77
CA ASN A 229 -10.22 0.06 7.03
C ASN A 229 -10.46 -1.45 7.05
N GLY A 230 -10.21 -2.10 5.91
CA GLY A 230 -10.72 -3.43 5.61
C GLY A 230 -9.95 -4.56 6.30
N ASP A 231 -10.72 -5.47 6.93
CA ASP A 231 -10.34 -6.81 7.35
C ASP A 231 -9.93 -7.74 6.19
N VAL A 232 -9.95 -7.24 4.95
CA VAL A 232 -9.53 -7.95 3.74
C VAL A 232 -8.11 -7.48 3.37
N PRO A 233 -7.06 -8.09 3.96
CA PRO A 233 -5.69 -7.80 3.52
C PRO A 233 -5.60 -8.11 2.02
N ARG A 234 -4.87 -7.29 1.27
CA ARG A 234 -4.54 -7.49 -0.16
C ARG A 234 -5.59 -7.07 -1.20
N VAL A 235 -6.36 -6.03 -0.90
CA VAL A 235 -7.14 -5.29 -1.90
C VAL A 235 -6.49 -3.94 -2.18
N MET A 236 -6.52 -3.52 -3.44
CA MET A 236 -6.10 -2.21 -3.91
C MET A 236 -7.24 -1.52 -4.66
N PHE A 237 -7.30 -0.19 -4.54
CA PHE A 237 -8.39 0.64 -5.03
C PHE A 237 -7.92 1.56 -6.15
N PRO A 238 -8.72 1.77 -7.22
CA PRO A 238 -8.38 2.75 -8.25
C PRO A 238 -8.23 4.16 -7.69
N PHE A 239 -7.20 4.89 -8.15
CA PHE A 239 -7.01 6.30 -7.82
C PHE A 239 -8.26 7.15 -8.11
N ALA A 240 -8.90 6.91 -9.26
CA ALA A 240 -10.06 7.67 -9.70
C ALA A 240 -11.26 7.54 -8.73
N MET A 241 -11.40 6.36 -8.11
CA MET A 241 -12.42 6.12 -7.08
C MET A 241 -12.14 7.00 -5.87
N VAL A 242 -10.94 6.90 -5.28
CA VAL A 242 -10.54 7.69 -4.10
C VAL A 242 -10.62 9.20 -4.38
N GLN A 243 -10.20 9.64 -5.57
CA GLN A 243 -10.28 11.04 -5.99
C GLN A 243 -11.72 11.56 -6.03
N THR A 244 -12.64 10.75 -6.56
CA THR A 244 -14.07 11.11 -6.60
C THR A 244 -14.63 11.29 -5.19
N GLU A 245 -14.21 10.44 -4.25
CA GLU A 245 -14.63 10.54 -2.85
C GLU A 245 -14.07 11.77 -2.15
N ILE A 246 -12.80 12.11 -2.39
CA ILE A 246 -12.18 13.36 -1.92
C ILE A 246 -12.97 14.55 -2.45
N GLU A 247 -13.28 14.58 -3.75
CA GLU A 247 -14.05 15.68 -4.34
C GLU A 247 -15.46 15.81 -3.75
N GLN A 248 -16.08 14.70 -3.35
CA GLN A 248 -17.38 14.72 -2.65
C GLN A 248 -17.25 15.32 -1.25
N LEU A 249 -16.23 14.92 -0.49
CA LEU A 249 -15.95 15.49 0.82
C LEU A 249 -15.65 16.99 0.74
N GLN A 250 -14.87 17.41 -0.25
CA GLN A 250 -14.50 18.81 -0.45
C GLN A 250 -15.67 19.73 -0.86
N ARG A 251 -16.81 19.16 -1.27
CA ARG A 251 -18.06 19.91 -1.52
C ARG A 251 -18.87 20.17 -0.25
N HIS A 252 -18.50 19.57 0.88
CA HIS A 252 -19.23 19.75 2.13
C HIS A 252 -19.10 21.19 2.64
N CYS A 253 -20.19 21.73 3.19
CA CYS A 253 -20.27 23.12 3.68
C CYS A 253 -19.12 23.47 4.65
N TYR A 254 -18.84 22.59 5.62
CA TYR A 254 -17.72 22.78 6.55
C TYR A 254 -16.36 22.93 5.87
N PHE A 255 -16.06 22.08 4.87
CA PHE A 255 -14.78 22.15 4.15
C PHE A 255 -14.64 23.47 3.39
N LEU A 256 -15.71 23.93 2.73
CA LEU A 256 -15.72 25.21 2.03
C LEU A 256 -15.58 26.41 2.97
N ALA A 257 -16.26 26.38 4.13
CA ALA A 257 -16.16 27.40 5.15
C ALA A 257 -14.74 27.47 5.73
N MET A 258 -14.13 26.32 6.01
CA MET A 258 -12.75 26.18 6.44
C MET A 258 -11.76 26.73 5.41
N LYS A 259 -11.89 26.34 4.13
CA LYS A 259 -11.05 26.87 3.06
C LYS A 259 -11.13 28.40 2.97
N THR A 260 -12.34 28.95 3.06
CA THR A 260 -12.57 30.40 3.06
C THR A 260 -11.97 31.08 4.28
N ALA A 261 -12.14 30.49 5.48
CA ALA A 261 -11.53 30.99 6.70
C ALA A 261 -10.00 31.00 6.59
N ASN A 262 -9.43 29.97 5.97
CA ASN A 262 -8.01 29.87 5.74
C ASN A 262 -7.51 30.97 4.81
N GLU A 263 -8.17 31.17 3.68
CA GLU A 263 -7.82 32.24 2.74
C GLU A 263 -7.88 33.63 3.41
N LYS A 264 -8.89 33.88 4.24
CA LYS A 264 -9.09 35.18 4.92
C LYS A 264 -8.06 35.49 5.99
N ARG A 265 -7.62 34.48 6.75
CA ARG A 265 -6.74 34.70 7.91
C ARG A 265 -5.24 34.79 7.52
N ALA A 266 -4.93 35.05 6.24
CA ALA A 266 -3.60 34.95 5.63
C ALA A 266 -2.98 33.53 5.74
N TYR A 267 -3.82 32.49 5.84
CA TYR A 267 -3.34 31.10 5.98
C TYR A 267 -2.94 30.50 4.63
N ALA A 268 -3.37 31.09 3.51
CA ALA A 268 -3.07 30.62 2.15
C ALA A 268 -1.56 30.60 1.85
N GLU A 269 -0.75 31.38 2.58
CA GLU A 269 0.72 31.41 2.43
C GLU A 269 1.45 30.47 3.39
N ARG A 270 0.75 29.87 4.37
CA ARG A 270 1.38 28.95 5.32
C ARG A 270 1.39 27.54 4.74
N ASP A 271 2.51 27.24 4.09
CA ASP A 271 2.85 25.89 3.67
C ASP A 271 3.07 24.99 4.90
N TYR A 272 2.00 24.32 5.33
CA TYR A 272 2.02 23.45 6.50
C TYR A 272 2.72 22.11 6.25
N LEU A 273 3.04 21.79 5.00
CA LEU A 273 3.83 20.61 4.63
C LEU A 273 5.25 20.97 4.22
N PHE A 274 5.62 22.25 4.15
CA PHE A 274 6.91 22.70 3.64
C PHE A 274 7.21 22.10 2.25
N THR A 275 6.22 22.06 1.36
CA THR A 275 6.27 21.54 -0.02
C THR A 275 7.49 21.96 -0.83
N ASP A 276 8.04 23.15 -0.61
CA ASP A 276 9.26 23.64 -1.31
C ASP A 276 10.58 23.08 -0.73
N MET A 277 10.52 22.36 0.39
CA MET A 277 11.69 21.81 1.08
C MET A 277 11.87 20.32 0.77
N LYS A 278 13.11 19.85 0.66
CA LYS A 278 13.44 18.42 0.61
C LYS A 278 13.27 17.79 1.99
N HIS A 279 13.15 16.47 2.02
CA HIS A 279 12.95 15.71 3.26
C HIS A 279 14.05 15.94 4.31
N ASP A 280 15.30 16.07 3.87
CA ASP A 280 16.50 16.27 4.69
C ASP A 280 16.85 17.75 4.95
N ASP A 281 16.07 18.68 4.39
CA ASP A 281 16.24 20.10 4.68
C ASP A 281 15.88 20.38 6.15
N LYS A 282 16.59 21.35 6.74
CA LYS A 282 16.47 21.66 8.18
C LYS A 282 15.45 22.75 8.42
N ILE A 283 14.40 22.43 9.18
CA ILE A 283 13.37 23.35 9.65
C ILE A 283 13.69 23.83 11.07
N GLY A 284 13.53 25.13 11.30
CA GLY A 284 13.62 25.69 12.66
C GLY A 284 12.50 25.19 13.55
N ILE A 285 12.83 24.77 14.78
CA ILE A 285 11.83 24.29 15.74
C ILE A 285 10.78 25.36 16.04
N SER A 286 11.15 26.65 15.98
CA SER A 286 10.21 27.77 16.08
C SER A 286 9.15 27.78 14.98
N SER A 287 9.50 27.41 13.74
CA SER A 287 8.55 27.30 12.62
C SER A 287 7.56 26.16 12.86
N TYR A 288 8.06 25.00 13.31
CA TYR A 288 7.20 23.88 13.72
C TYR A 288 6.23 24.27 14.84
N LYS A 289 6.74 24.87 15.92
CA LYS A 289 5.93 25.33 17.06
C LYS A 289 4.87 26.33 16.62
N SER A 290 5.25 27.31 15.79
CA SER A 290 4.30 28.30 15.29
C SER A 290 3.17 27.68 14.47
N LEU A 291 3.46 26.67 13.63
CA LEU A 291 2.42 25.96 12.88
C LEU A 291 1.53 25.12 13.81
N ALA A 292 2.13 24.40 14.76
CA ALA A 292 1.37 23.60 15.70
C ALA A 292 0.43 24.46 16.56
N GLU A 293 0.93 25.56 17.13
CA GLU A 293 0.13 26.50 17.92
C GLU A 293 -1.01 27.12 17.10
N PHE A 294 -0.73 27.44 15.84
CA PHE A 294 -1.70 28.02 14.94
C PHE A 294 -2.88 27.09 14.64
N TYR A 295 -2.62 25.81 14.43
CA TYR A 295 -3.66 24.80 14.18
C TYR A 295 -4.21 24.18 15.48
N ASP A 296 -3.75 24.67 16.64
CA ASP A 296 -4.06 24.14 17.96
C ASP A 296 -3.76 22.63 18.08
N LEU A 297 -2.63 22.23 17.51
CA LEU A 297 -2.12 20.86 17.55
C LEU A 297 -1.28 20.66 18.79
N GLN A 298 -1.44 19.49 19.41
CA GLN A 298 -0.47 19.05 20.39
C GLN A 298 0.86 18.75 19.70
N TYR A 299 1.93 19.38 20.18
CA TYR A 299 3.27 19.20 19.65
C TYR A 299 4.24 18.67 20.70
N ILE A 300 5.31 18.05 20.22
CA ILE A 300 6.38 17.50 21.05
C ILE A 300 7.45 18.58 21.21
N GLN A 301 7.94 18.76 22.44
CA GLN A 301 9.10 19.63 22.65
C GLN A 301 10.34 18.93 22.10
N LEU A 302 10.89 19.50 21.03
CA LEU A 302 12.14 19.03 20.43
C LEU A 302 13.29 19.86 21.00
N ASP A 303 14.38 19.18 21.34
CA ASP A 303 15.63 19.82 21.74
C ASP A 303 16.46 20.24 20.52
N GLY A 304 17.28 21.27 20.67
CA GLY A 304 18.11 21.84 19.61
C GLY A 304 17.49 23.07 18.92
N GLY A 305 18.04 23.46 17.78
CA GLY A 305 17.57 24.63 17.02
C GLY A 305 16.82 24.28 15.73
N ARG A 306 17.14 23.13 15.12
CA ARG A 306 16.61 22.70 13.81
C ARG A 306 16.47 21.18 13.73
N VAL A 307 15.53 20.73 12.92
CA VAL A 307 15.18 19.31 12.71
C VAL A 307 14.86 19.07 11.22
N ASP A 308 14.94 17.83 10.75
CA ASP A 308 14.62 17.49 9.36
C ASP A 308 13.15 17.78 9.01
N ALA A 309 12.90 18.21 7.78
CA ALA A 309 11.57 18.51 7.29
C ALA A 309 10.61 17.33 7.39
N TRP A 310 11.09 16.11 7.10
CA TRP A 310 10.27 14.89 7.21
C TRP A 310 9.77 14.66 8.65
N ILE A 311 10.57 14.98 9.67
CA ILE A 311 10.17 14.84 11.08
C ILE A 311 9.07 15.85 11.40
N VAL A 312 9.22 17.11 10.98
CA VAL A 312 8.19 18.13 11.21
C VAL A 312 6.87 17.75 10.55
N ARG A 313 6.91 17.31 9.28
CA ARG A 313 5.72 16.85 8.54
C ARG A 313 5.04 15.70 9.27
N LEU A 314 5.81 14.69 9.69
CA LEU A 314 5.31 13.55 10.46
C LEU A 314 4.64 13.99 11.76
N LEU A 315 5.27 14.89 12.52
CA LEU A 315 4.74 15.37 13.80
C LEU A 315 3.47 16.22 13.63
N LEU A 316 3.38 17.05 12.60
CA LEU A 316 2.18 17.81 12.29
C LEU A 316 1.03 16.87 11.90
N MET A 317 1.30 15.87 11.06
CA MET A 317 0.32 14.82 10.73
C MET A 317 -0.15 14.08 11.96
N ALA A 318 0.76 13.68 12.84
CA ALA A 318 0.41 13.03 14.10
C ALA A 318 -0.48 13.92 14.98
N GLY A 319 -0.20 15.24 15.01
CA GLY A 319 -1.02 16.25 15.67
C GLY A 319 -2.45 16.30 15.12
N TRP A 320 -2.62 16.41 13.80
CA TRP A 320 -3.95 16.40 13.17
C TRP A 320 -4.68 15.09 13.40
N THR A 321 -3.99 13.96 13.26
CA THR A 321 -4.59 12.64 13.46
C THR A 321 -5.10 12.52 14.90
N LYS A 322 -4.32 12.97 15.90
CA LYS A 322 -4.79 13.03 17.28
C LYS A 322 -6.01 13.93 17.44
N GLN A 323 -5.95 15.15 16.94
CA GLN A 323 -7.03 16.14 17.07
C GLN A 323 -8.32 15.65 16.41
N PHE A 324 -8.22 15.09 15.21
CA PHE A 324 -9.34 14.58 14.42
C PHE A 324 -9.98 13.33 15.04
N PHE A 325 -9.23 12.45 15.71
CA PHE A 325 -9.82 11.24 16.32
C PHE A 325 -10.04 11.37 17.84
N ALA A 326 -9.84 12.56 18.43
CA ALA A 326 -9.81 12.75 19.90
C ALA A 326 -11.10 12.35 20.63
N ARG A 327 -12.26 12.37 19.96
CA ARG A 327 -13.58 12.13 20.56
C ARG A 327 -14.32 10.94 19.95
N GLU A 328 -13.60 10.10 19.20
CA GLU A 328 -14.24 9.02 18.46
C GLU A 328 -14.46 7.75 19.30
N GLU A 329 -15.58 7.09 18.99
CA GLU A 329 -15.94 5.75 19.44
C GLU A 329 -14.91 4.69 18.96
N PRO A 330 -14.93 3.44 19.48
CA PRO A 330 -13.92 2.42 19.18
C PRO A 330 -13.64 2.18 17.68
N SER A 331 -14.62 2.39 16.80
CA SER A 331 -14.42 2.27 15.35
C SER A 331 -13.48 3.33 14.77
N GLY A 332 -13.56 4.58 15.25
CA GLY A 332 -12.61 5.64 14.88
C GLY A 332 -11.21 5.42 15.45
N GLN A 333 -11.09 4.70 16.57
CA GLN A 333 -9.78 4.34 17.14
C GLN A 333 -9.01 3.35 16.26
N SER A 334 -9.69 2.43 15.57
CA SER A 334 -9.02 1.52 14.62
C SER A 334 -8.47 2.25 13.38
N LEU A 335 -9.13 3.35 12.97
CA LEU A 335 -8.65 4.22 11.88
C LEU A 335 -7.43 5.03 12.31
N LEU A 336 -7.43 5.52 13.55
CA LEU A 336 -6.28 6.19 14.14
C LEU A 336 -5.03 5.30 14.03
N VAL A 337 -5.14 4.02 14.41
CA VAL A 337 -4.04 3.04 14.32
C VAL A 337 -3.59 2.83 12.88
N SER A 338 -4.53 2.76 11.93
CA SER A 338 -4.22 2.55 10.50
C SER A 338 -3.51 3.74 9.86
N VAL A 339 -3.99 4.96 10.11
CA VAL A 339 -3.33 6.19 9.64
C VAL A 339 -1.95 6.32 10.27
N MET A 340 -1.81 6.02 11.56
CA MET A 340 -0.53 6.07 12.26
C MET A 340 0.47 5.04 11.76
N HIS A 341 0.03 3.80 11.51
CA HIS A 341 0.90 2.80 10.89
C HIS A 341 1.46 3.30 9.56
N LEU A 342 0.63 3.95 8.74
CA LEU A 342 1.10 4.50 7.48
C LEU A 342 2.09 5.66 7.65
N LEU A 343 1.85 6.54 8.62
CA LEU A 343 2.79 7.62 8.94
C LEU A 343 4.17 7.06 9.33
N MET A 344 4.19 5.93 10.04
CA MET A 344 5.42 5.21 10.36
C MET A 344 6.11 4.61 9.12
N GLU A 345 5.35 4.22 8.09
CA GLU A 345 5.93 3.76 6.83
C GLU A 345 6.72 4.87 6.11
N PHE A 346 6.49 6.14 6.41
CA PHE A 346 7.19 7.27 5.79
C PHE A 346 8.51 7.63 6.48
N ILE A 347 8.96 6.87 7.49
CA ILE A 347 10.28 7.11 8.09
C ILE A 347 11.36 6.70 7.08
N PRO A 348 12.35 7.56 6.77
CA PRO A 348 13.45 7.20 5.86
C PRO A 348 14.14 5.89 6.27
N TYR A 349 14.57 5.08 5.28
CA TYR A 349 15.27 3.82 5.56
C TYR A 349 16.51 4.00 6.45
N ALA A 350 17.24 5.10 6.28
CA ALA A 350 18.43 5.42 7.07
C ALA A 350 18.12 5.83 8.53
N CYS A 351 16.84 6.03 8.86
CA CYS A 351 16.40 6.57 10.15
C CYS A 351 15.49 5.60 10.92
N GLN A 352 15.45 4.32 10.54
CA GLN A 352 14.60 3.33 11.22
C GLN A 352 14.94 3.16 12.70
N ASP A 353 16.20 3.35 13.09
CA ASP A 353 16.61 3.28 14.51
C ASP A 353 16.03 4.46 15.32
N VAL A 354 15.80 5.61 14.69
CA VAL A 354 15.20 6.82 15.29
C VAL A 354 13.67 6.72 15.34
N ALA A 355 13.08 5.82 14.56
CA ALA A 355 11.63 5.57 14.55
C ALA A 355 11.12 5.20 15.95
N LEU A 356 11.91 4.42 16.69
CA LEU A 356 11.55 3.94 18.02
C LEU A 356 11.43 5.08 19.02
N ASP A 357 12.38 6.01 19.02
CA ASP A 357 12.35 7.21 19.87
C ASP A 357 11.14 8.09 19.53
N LEU A 358 10.79 8.22 18.24
CA LEU A 358 9.60 8.91 17.78
C LEU A 358 8.31 8.21 18.24
N ILE A 359 8.22 6.87 18.16
CA ILE A 359 7.09 6.08 18.66
C ILE A 359 6.91 6.27 20.17
N VAL A 360 8.00 6.25 20.92
CA VAL A 360 7.99 6.45 22.39
C VAL A 360 7.58 7.88 22.74
N CYS A 361 8.07 8.88 21.99
CA CYS A 361 7.65 10.28 22.15
C CYS A 361 6.17 10.48 21.80
N MET A 362 5.64 9.65 20.90
CA MET A 362 4.21 9.51 20.63
C MET A 362 3.51 8.61 21.67
N SER A 363 3.85 8.73 22.95
CA SER A 363 3.35 7.90 24.07
C SER A 363 1.81 7.84 24.18
N PHE A 364 1.11 8.88 23.74
CA PHE A 364 -0.35 8.87 23.66
C PHE A 364 -0.87 7.85 22.64
N ILE A 365 -0.10 7.54 21.60
CA ILE A 365 -0.36 6.53 20.56
C ILE A 365 -0.07 5.13 21.08
N LEU A 366 1.00 4.98 21.88
CA LEU A 366 1.42 3.70 22.46
C LEU A 366 0.30 3.03 23.26
N LYS A 367 -0.47 3.82 24.04
CA LYS A 367 -1.59 3.32 24.84
C LYS A 367 -2.74 2.75 23.98
N TYR A 368 -3.02 3.37 22.82
CA TYR A 368 -4.04 2.86 21.89
C TYR A 368 -3.53 1.68 21.08
N PHE A 369 -2.27 1.73 20.65
CA PHE A 369 -1.61 0.63 19.95
C PHE A 369 -1.59 -0.64 20.80
N ILE A 370 -1.18 -0.55 22.07
CA ILE A 370 -1.14 -1.70 22.99
C ILE A 370 -2.52 -2.33 23.15
N ASN A 371 -3.57 -1.52 23.36
CA ASN A 371 -4.94 -2.02 23.48
C ASN A 371 -5.44 -2.72 22.19
N GLU A 372 -5.11 -2.21 21.00
CA GLU A 372 -5.55 -2.82 19.74
C GLU A 372 -4.72 -4.07 19.38
N ILE A 373 -3.43 -4.11 19.74
CA ILE A 373 -2.56 -5.30 19.63
C ILE A 373 -3.11 -6.42 20.52
N GLU A 374 -3.47 -6.11 21.76
CA GLU A 374 -4.09 -7.06 22.69
C GLU A 374 -5.44 -7.58 22.17
N ARG A 375 -6.21 -6.74 21.45
CA ARG A 375 -7.56 -7.07 20.95
C ARG A 375 -7.57 -7.83 19.61
N LYS A 376 -6.68 -7.48 18.68
CA LYS A 376 -6.63 -8.07 17.32
C LYS A 376 -5.55 -9.13 17.15
N GLY A 377 -4.76 -9.42 18.19
CA GLY A 377 -3.71 -10.43 18.12
C GLY A 377 -2.69 -10.13 17.02
N TRP A 378 -2.30 -8.86 16.87
CA TRP A 378 -1.30 -8.45 15.89
C TRP A 378 0.08 -9.00 16.28
N PHE A 379 0.34 -10.25 15.89
CA PHE A 379 1.64 -10.91 15.99
C PHE A 379 2.77 -10.07 15.37
N SER A 380 2.43 -9.27 14.34
CA SER A 380 3.32 -8.37 13.60
C SER A 380 3.99 -7.32 14.48
N PHE A 381 3.26 -6.69 15.41
CA PHE A 381 3.85 -5.68 16.29
C PHE A 381 4.64 -6.30 17.44
N CYS A 382 4.19 -7.43 17.99
CA CYS A 382 5.00 -8.17 18.96
C CYS A 382 6.36 -8.53 18.35
N THR A 383 6.38 -8.99 17.09
CA THR A 383 7.64 -9.32 16.39
C THR A 383 8.50 -8.08 16.13
N PHE A 384 7.88 -6.94 15.76
CA PHE A 384 8.57 -5.65 15.61
C PHE A 384 9.16 -5.15 16.94
N ALA A 385 8.38 -5.16 18.02
CA ALA A 385 8.80 -4.69 19.34
C ALA A 385 9.80 -5.63 20.04
N PHE A 386 9.71 -6.94 19.81
CA PHE A 386 10.70 -7.93 20.27
C PHE A 386 12.05 -7.79 19.54
N LYS A 387 12.05 -7.36 18.27
CA LYS A 387 13.29 -7.11 17.51
C LYS A 387 14.06 -5.90 18.04
N PHE A 388 13.43 -5.07 18.88
CA PHE A 388 13.96 -3.79 19.37
C PHE A 388 13.87 -3.62 20.90
N ASP A 389 13.76 -4.72 21.67
CA ASP A 389 13.83 -4.75 23.15
C ASP A 389 12.95 -3.72 23.90
N LEU A 390 11.68 -3.59 23.51
CA LEU A 390 10.72 -2.77 24.26
C LEU A 390 10.16 -3.51 25.48
N ASN A 391 10.26 -2.90 26.68
CA ASN A 391 9.63 -3.41 27.91
C ASN A 391 8.11 -3.16 27.88
N PHE A 392 7.31 -4.22 27.92
CA PHE A 392 5.84 -4.16 28.01
C PHE A 392 5.32 -4.40 29.44
N PRO A 393 4.08 -4.00 29.74
CA PRO A 393 3.35 -4.48 30.93
C PRO A 393 3.13 -6.00 30.88
N ASP A 394 3.06 -6.64 32.06
CA ASP A 394 2.97 -8.11 32.26
C ASP A 394 1.80 -8.81 31.53
N SER A 395 0.81 -8.07 30.98
CA SER A 395 -0.31 -8.63 30.21
C SER A 395 0.10 -9.23 28.87
N CYS A 396 1.15 -8.71 28.22
CA CYS A 396 1.64 -9.20 26.92
C CYS A 396 2.47 -10.49 27.02
N VAL A 397 3.05 -10.79 28.18
CA VAL A 397 3.89 -11.99 28.41
C VAL A 397 3.06 -13.28 28.32
N ARG A 398 1.74 -13.23 28.54
CA ARG A 398 0.88 -14.43 28.52
C ARG A 398 0.72 -15.06 27.13
N TYR A 399 0.96 -14.34 26.04
CA TYR A 399 0.89 -14.90 24.68
C TYR A 399 2.12 -15.75 24.30
N GLN A 400 3.22 -15.71 25.08
CA GLN A 400 4.40 -16.57 24.85
C GLN A 400 4.12 -18.06 25.05
N ASN A 401 3.13 -18.42 25.87
CA ASN A 401 2.89 -19.83 26.23
C ASN A 401 2.09 -20.62 25.18
N TYR A 402 1.63 -19.97 24.10
CA TYR A 402 0.86 -20.64 23.04
C TYR A 402 1.64 -20.91 21.74
N VAL A 403 2.88 -20.44 21.59
CA VAL A 403 3.68 -20.57 20.34
C VAL A 403 4.87 -21.52 20.45
N ASN A 404 5.12 -22.09 21.63
CA ASN A 404 6.12 -23.15 21.79
C ASN A 404 5.51 -24.57 21.63
N TYR A 405 4.65 -24.77 20.63
CA TYR A 405 4.23 -26.10 20.12
C TYR A 405 3.99 -26.08 18.62
#